data_AF-A0A726Y7C6-F1
#
_entry.id   AF-A0A726Y7C6-F1
#
_cell.length_a   1.000
_cell.length_b   1.000
_cell.length_c   1.000
_cell.angle_alpha   90.00
_cell.angle_beta   90.00
_cell.angle_gamma   90.00
#
_symmetry.space_group_name_H-M   'P 1'
#
loop_
_entity.id
_entity.type
_entity.pdbx_description
1 polymer ?
#
loop_
_entity_poly.entity_id
_entity_poly.type
_entity_poly.pdbx_seq_one_letter_code
_entity_poly.pdbx_strand_id
1 'polypeptide(L)'
;MAIINSDFLNFAIDCYGRKDEIGFRNSISRSYYAIYHKSLANAEMPRCAANHHAALINYIDGLGNQKDQKMKELARLLRLMRKARNDADYNLDVTMTDKLALQNFKHYRLIDELWSQVLPEIRSTK
;
A
#
# COMPACT_ATOMS: atom_id res chain seq x y z
N MET A 1 -7.68 8.09 -21.32
CA MET A 1 -6.47 8.40 -20.54
C MET A 1 -6.14 7.18 -19.69
N ALA A 2 -4.88 6.78 -19.55
CA ALA A 2 -4.49 5.78 -18.55
C ALA A 2 -4.51 6.42 -17.15
N ILE A 3 -4.76 5.62 -16.11
CA ILE A 3 -4.81 6.09 -14.72
C ILE A 3 -3.44 6.01 -14.03
N ILE A 4 -3.23 6.85 -13.02
CA ILE A 4 -2.03 6.90 -12.17
C ILE A 4 -2.34 6.51 -10.73
N ASN A 5 -1.31 6.32 -9.90
CA ASN A 5 -1.50 5.88 -8.50
C ASN A 5 -2.39 6.84 -7.67
N SER A 6 -2.37 8.15 -7.94
CA SER A 6 -3.20 9.13 -7.23
C SER A 6 -4.69 9.00 -7.57
N ASP A 7 -5.03 8.48 -8.76
CA ASP A 7 -6.44 8.26 -9.12
C ASP A 7 -7.08 7.20 -8.22
N PHE A 8 -6.33 6.15 -7.88
CA PHE A 8 -6.77 5.17 -6.89
C PHE A 8 -6.97 5.78 -5.51
N LEU A 9 -6.08 6.67 -5.08
CA LEU A 9 -6.19 7.33 -3.76
C LEU A 9 -7.40 8.27 -3.72
N ASN A 10 -7.59 9.09 -4.75
CA ASN A 10 -8.74 10.00 -4.85
C ASN A 10 -10.05 9.21 -4.79
N PHE A 11 -10.15 8.13 -5.57
CA PHE A 11 -11.33 7.29 -5.53
C PHE A 11 -11.51 6.57 -4.17
N ALA A 12 -10.43 6.24 -3.47
CA ALA A 12 -10.52 5.69 -2.11
C ALA A 12 -11.16 6.71 -1.14
N ILE A 13 -10.78 7.98 -1.25
CA ILE A 13 -11.33 9.09 -0.45
C ILE A 13 -12.82 9.27 -0.74
N ASP A 14 -13.21 9.25 -2.02
CA ASP A 14 -14.62 9.33 -2.43
C ASP A 14 -15.45 8.17 -1.84
N CYS A 15 -14.91 6.95 -1.94
CA CYS A 15 -15.54 5.76 -1.36
C CYS A 15 -15.72 5.87 0.16
N TYR A 16 -14.71 6.39 0.86
CA TYR A 16 -14.79 6.62 2.30
C TYR A 16 -15.86 7.66 2.67
N GLY A 17 -16.12 8.63 1.80
CA GLY A 17 -17.16 9.65 1.96
C GLY A 17 -18.58 9.09 2.00
N ARG A 18 -18.83 7.88 1.47
CA ARG A 18 -20.14 7.23 1.52
C ARG A 18 -20.59 6.85 2.94
N LYS A 19 -19.64 6.67 3.86
CA LYS A 19 -19.90 6.30 5.27
C LYS A 19 -20.75 5.04 5.45
N ASP A 20 -20.62 4.11 4.52
CA ASP A 20 -21.27 2.79 4.53
C ASP A 20 -20.23 1.67 4.39
N GLU A 21 -20.64 0.45 4.68
CA GLU A 21 -19.77 -0.75 4.69
C GLU A 21 -19.07 -0.95 3.33
N ILE A 22 -19.82 -0.83 2.24
CA ILE A 22 -19.29 -0.97 0.88
C ILE A 22 -18.31 0.14 0.51
N GLY A 23 -18.55 1.37 0.99
CA GLY A 23 -17.63 2.49 0.86
C GLY A 23 -16.32 2.23 1.60
N PHE A 24 -16.39 1.67 2.82
CA PHE A 24 -15.19 1.31 3.58
C PHE A 24 -14.40 0.18 2.91
N ARG A 25 -15.06 -0.87 2.38
CA ARG A 25 -14.38 -1.92 1.60
C ARG A 25 -13.60 -1.35 0.43
N ASN A 26 -14.27 -0.52 -0.38
CA ASN A 26 -13.64 0.09 -1.55
C ASN A 26 -12.54 1.07 -1.16
N SER A 27 -12.73 1.86 -0.11
CA SER A 27 -11.69 2.75 0.44
C SER A 27 -10.42 1.97 0.81
N ILE A 28 -10.55 0.85 1.53
CA ILE A 28 -9.42 0.00 1.92
C ILE A 28 -8.72 -0.59 0.67
N SER A 29 -9.51 -1.15 -0.25
CA SER A 29 -9.00 -1.77 -1.47
C SER A 29 -8.23 -0.77 -2.35
N ARG A 30 -8.84 0.39 -2.64
CA ARG A 30 -8.29 1.41 -3.53
C ARG A 30 -7.07 2.11 -2.94
N SER A 31 -7.06 2.41 -1.64
CA SER A 31 -5.87 2.96 -0.97
C SER A 31 -4.69 1.99 -0.97
N TYR A 32 -4.93 0.67 -0.86
CA TYR A 32 -3.87 -0.33 -1.05
C TYR A 32 -3.32 -0.31 -2.49
N TYR A 33 -4.17 -0.29 -3.51
CA TYR A 33 -3.71 -0.24 -4.90
C TYR A 33 -2.90 1.01 -5.20
N ALA A 34 -3.33 2.17 -4.69
CA ALA A 34 -2.57 3.41 -4.82
C ALA A 34 -1.13 3.26 -4.32
N ILE A 35 -0.96 2.81 -3.08
CA ILE A 35 0.38 2.69 -2.49
C ILE A 35 1.17 1.52 -3.06
N TYR A 36 0.51 0.45 -3.49
CA TYR A 36 1.14 -0.67 -4.19
C TYR A 36 1.79 -0.22 -5.49
N HIS A 37 1.07 0.50 -6.35
CA HIS A 37 1.61 1.00 -7.61
C HIS A 37 2.74 2.02 -7.40
N LYS A 38 2.61 2.91 -6.40
CA LYS A 38 3.69 3.81 -6.01
C LYS A 38 4.93 3.05 -5.53
N SER A 39 4.74 2.05 -4.67
CA SER A 39 5.83 1.22 -4.14
C SER A 39 6.51 0.39 -5.23
N LEU A 40 5.75 -0.13 -6.19
CA LEU A 40 6.28 -0.86 -7.34
C LEU A 40 7.18 0.03 -8.20
N ALA A 41 6.75 1.26 -8.46
CA ALA A 41 7.55 2.24 -9.20
C ALA A 41 8.82 2.65 -8.44
N ASN A 42 8.73 2.87 -7.13
CA ASN A 42 9.86 3.30 -6.29
C ASN A 42 10.90 2.20 -6.06
N ALA A 43 10.45 0.95 -5.89
CA ALA A 43 11.35 -0.16 -5.60
C ALA A 43 12.14 -0.62 -6.83
N GLU A 44 11.72 -0.25 -8.05
CA GLU A 44 12.33 -0.69 -9.32
C GLU A 44 12.49 -2.23 -9.39
N MET A 45 11.55 -2.98 -8.82
CA MET A 45 11.63 -4.43 -8.72
C MET A 45 11.74 -5.06 -10.14
N PRO A 46 12.68 -5.98 -10.37
CA PRO A 46 12.76 -6.72 -11.63
C PRO A 46 11.45 -7.44 -11.94
N ARG A 47 11.11 -7.57 -13.23
CA ARG A 47 9.91 -8.31 -13.65
C ARG A 47 9.98 -9.74 -13.13
N CYS A 48 8.98 -10.15 -12.36
CA CYS A 48 8.82 -11.53 -11.88
C CYS A 48 7.56 -12.16 -12.48
N ALA A 49 7.51 -13.49 -12.60
CA ALA A 49 6.40 -14.23 -13.22
C ALA A 49 5.29 -14.64 -12.23
N ALA A 50 5.47 -14.44 -10.92
CA ALA A 50 4.60 -14.96 -9.85
C ALA A 50 4.08 -13.86 -8.91
N ASN A 51 3.02 -14.17 -8.15
CA ASN A 51 2.30 -13.33 -7.16
C ASN A 51 2.91 -11.94 -6.90
N HIS A 52 2.62 -10.98 -7.79
CA HIS A 52 3.29 -9.68 -7.83
C HIS A 52 3.16 -8.86 -6.54
N HIS A 53 2.08 -9.04 -5.77
CA HIS A 53 1.89 -8.31 -4.51
C HIS A 53 2.79 -8.82 -3.39
N ALA A 54 2.85 -10.15 -3.20
CA ALA A 54 3.72 -10.73 -2.20
C ALA A 54 5.20 -10.62 -2.59
N ALA A 55 5.50 -10.78 -3.89
CA ALA A 55 6.84 -10.63 -4.43
C ALA A 55 7.41 -9.22 -4.18
N LEU A 56 6.64 -8.16 -4.48
CA LEU A 56 7.06 -6.77 -4.20
C LEU A 56 7.34 -6.54 -2.73
N ILE A 57 6.45 -7.01 -1.85
CA ILE A 57 6.61 -6.87 -0.40
C ILE A 57 7.89 -7.56 0.08
N ASN A 58 8.14 -8.79 -0.38
CA ASN A 58 9.33 -9.55 0.01
C ASN A 58 10.60 -8.94 -0.57
N TYR A 59 10.52 -8.38 -1.78
CA TYR A 59 11.63 -7.65 -2.39
C TYR A 59 11.99 -6.42 -1.57
N ILE A 60 11.02 -5.55 -1.24
CA ILE A 60 11.24 -4.38 -0.36
C ILE A 60 11.77 -4.81 1.01
N ASP A 61 11.25 -5.90 1.58
CA ASP A 61 11.77 -6.45 2.84
C ASP A 61 13.23 -6.87 2.74
N GLY A 62 13.62 -7.48 1.61
CA GLY A 62 14.98 -7.90 1.32
C GLY A 62 15.96 -6.75 1.07
N LEU A 63 15.47 -5.58 0.63
CA LEU A 63 16.28 -4.34 0.55
C LEU A 63 16.66 -3.81 1.93
N GLY A 64 15.90 -4.16 2.97
CA GLY A 64 16.19 -3.77 4.34
C GLY A 64 17.38 -4.54 4.92
N ASN A 65 18.54 -3.92 4.94
CA ASN A 65 19.71 -4.39 5.68
C ASN A 65 19.47 -4.27 7.19
N GLN A 66 20.29 -4.89 8.06
CA GLN A 66 20.16 -4.75 9.52
C GLN A 66 20.15 -3.27 10.01
N LYS A 67 20.72 -2.36 9.22
CA LYS A 67 20.78 -0.91 9.51
C LYS A 67 19.64 -0.08 8.90
N ASP A 68 18.89 -0.62 7.93
CA ASP A 68 17.81 0.10 7.25
C ASP A 68 16.44 -0.44 7.70
N GLN A 69 16.03 0.04 8.88
CA GLN A 69 14.73 -0.29 9.47
C GLN A 69 13.56 0.30 8.67
N LYS A 70 13.79 1.31 7.82
CA LYS A 70 12.72 1.97 7.05
C LYS A 70 12.16 1.03 5.98
N MET A 71 13.01 0.28 5.28
CA MET A 71 12.58 -0.73 4.30
C MET A 71 11.80 -1.89 4.94
N LYS A 72 12.24 -2.36 6.12
CA LYS A 72 11.51 -3.36 6.89
C LYS A 72 10.13 -2.86 7.32
N GLU A 73 10.05 -1.61 7.76
CA GLU A 73 8.79 -0.98 8.14
C GLU A 73 7.86 -0.78 6.93
N LEU A 74 8.39 -0.32 5.80
CA LEU A 74 7.66 -0.23 4.53
C LEU A 74 7.01 -1.57 4.16
N ALA A 75 7.80 -2.65 4.16
CA ALA A 75 7.31 -3.99 3.84
C ALA A 75 6.27 -4.48 4.86
N ARG A 76 6.46 -4.19 6.16
CA ARG A 76 5.51 -4.54 7.22
C ARG A 76 4.17 -3.83 7.02
N LEU A 77 4.18 -2.52 6.77
CA LEU A 77 2.95 -1.73 6.53
C LEU A 77 2.23 -2.18 5.26
N LEU A 78 2.96 -2.46 4.16
CA LEU A 78 2.37 -3.02 2.93
C LEU A 78 1.73 -4.39 3.17
N ARG A 79 2.30 -5.26 4.02
CA ARG A 79 1.66 -6.52 4.43
C ARG A 79 0.35 -6.30 5.16
N LEU A 80 0.31 -5.34 6.09
CA LEU A 80 -0.91 -5.00 6.81
C LEU A 80 -2.01 -4.50 5.87
N MET A 81 -1.68 -3.57 4.97
CA MET A 81 -2.66 -3.06 4.00
C MET A 81 -3.11 -4.14 3.01
N ARG A 82 -2.21 -5.02 2.55
CA ARG A 82 -2.56 -6.15 1.69
C ARG A 82 -3.54 -7.10 2.40
N LYS A 83 -3.31 -7.41 3.68
CA LYS A 83 -4.22 -8.24 4.47
C LYS A 83 -5.60 -7.57 4.58
N ALA A 84 -5.64 -6.29 4.97
CA ALA A 84 -6.88 -5.54 5.06
C ALA A 84 -7.63 -5.49 3.72
N ARG A 85 -6.92 -5.31 2.60
CA ARG A 85 -7.51 -5.38 1.26
C ARG A 85 -8.07 -6.76 0.92
N ASN A 86 -7.40 -7.84 1.29
CA ASN A 86 -7.94 -9.19 1.10
C ASN A 86 -9.23 -9.41 1.90
N ASP A 87 -9.26 -8.97 3.17
CA ASP A 87 -10.46 -9.05 4.00
C ASP A 87 -11.60 -8.22 3.39
N ALA A 88 -11.31 -6.99 2.96
CA ALA A 88 -12.29 -6.10 2.33
C ALA A 88 -12.85 -6.63 1.00
N ASP A 89 -12.01 -7.20 0.12
CA ASP A 89 -12.41 -7.64 -1.22
C ASP A 89 -13.06 -9.03 -1.24
N TYR A 90 -12.64 -9.94 -0.35
CA TYR A 90 -12.99 -11.37 -0.46
C TYR A 90 -13.73 -11.93 0.76
N ASN A 91 -13.62 -11.29 1.93
CA ASN A 91 -14.25 -11.80 3.15
C ASN A 91 -15.54 -11.03 3.44
N LEU A 92 -16.67 -11.59 3.00
CA LEU A 92 -18.00 -10.98 3.19
C LEU A 92 -18.55 -11.16 4.61
N ASP A 93 -17.98 -12.09 5.39
CA ASP A 93 -18.38 -12.33 6.78
C ASP A 93 -17.73 -11.35 7.77
N VAL A 94 -16.79 -10.52 7.32
CA VAL A 94 -16.14 -9.48 8.12
C VAL A 94 -16.69 -8.12 7.72
N THR A 95 -17.30 -7.41 8.67
CA THR A 95 -17.77 -6.03 8.45
C THR A 95 -16.60 -5.05 8.40
N MET A 96 -16.46 -4.31 7.30
CA MET A 96 -15.53 -3.18 7.25
C MET A 96 -16.12 -1.95 7.92
N THR A 97 -15.35 -1.30 8.78
CA THR A 97 -15.78 -0.13 9.57
C THR A 97 -14.98 1.11 9.18
N ASP A 98 -15.52 2.29 9.54
CA ASP A 98 -14.82 3.58 9.42
C ASP A 98 -13.41 3.48 10.04
N LYS A 99 -13.31 2.93 11.26
CA LYS A 99 -12.05 2.76 11.98
C LYS A 99 -11.02 1.95 11.20
N LEU A 100 -11.44 0.88 10.53
CA LEU A 100 -10.55 0.06 9.70
C LEU A 100 -10.09 0.81 8.46
N ALA A 101 -11.01 1.51 7.78
CA ALA A 101 -10.68 2.32 6.61
C ALA A 101 -9.73 3.47 6.98
N LEU A 102 -9.97 4.17 8.09
CA LEU A 102 -9.10 5.23 8.59
C LEU A 102 -7.72 4.70 8.98
N GLN A 103 -7.66 3.53 9.62
CA GLN A 103 -6.37 2.87 9.91
C GLN A 103 -5.60 2.56 8.62
N ASN A 104 -6.29 2.16 7.55
CA ASN A 104 -5.65 1.91 6.26
C ASN A 104 -5.09 3.20 5.64
N PHE A 105 -5.78 4.33 5.76
CA PHE A 105 -5.24 5.63 5.36
C PHE A 105 -4.02 6.05 6.20
N LYS A 106 -4.01 5.76 7.50
CA LYS A 106 -2.82 6.01 8.34
C LYS A 106 -1.62 5.20 7.86
N HIS A 107 -1.81 3.92 7.55
CA HIS A 107 -0.74 3.11 6.97
C HIS A 107 -0.29 3.64 5.61
N TYR A 108 -1.22 4.04 4.73
CA TYR A 108 -0.91 4.68 3.45
C TYR A 108 0.05 5.87 3.66
N ARG A 109 -0.32 6.80 4.56
CA ARG A 109 0.46 8.01 4.85
C ARG A 109 1.85 7.70 5.35
N LEU A 110 1.98 6.75 6.29
CA LEU A 110 3.28 6.33 6.81
C LEU A 110 4.17 5.73 5.71
N ILE A 111 3.62 4.88 4.83
CA ILE A 111 4.37 4.33 3.69
C ILE A 111 4.82 5.45 2.75
N ASP A 112 3.94 6.41 2.47
CA ASP A 112 4.23 7.56 1.60
C ASP A 112 5.38 8.43 2.14
N GLU A 113 5.37 8.69 3.45
CA GLU A 113 6.39 9.44 4.17
C GLU A 113 7.71 8.68 4.21
N LEU A 114 7.69 7.37 4.47
CA LEU A 114 8.89 6.52 4.45
C LEU A 114 9.53 6.50 3.07
N TRP A 115 8.74 6.36 2.00
CA TRP A 115 9.27 6.45 0.63
C TRP A 115 9.96 7.78 0.36
N SER A 116 9.37 8.89 0.82
CA SER A 116 9.96 10.23 0.67
C SER A 116 11.32 10.35 1.37
N GLN A 117 11.54 9.60 2.45
CA GLN A 117 12.80 9.60 3.20
C GLN A 117 13.88 8.70 2.55
N VAL A 118 13.51 7.55 2.00
CA VAL A 118 14.48 6.57 1.45
C VAL A 118 14.85 6.83 -0.02
N LEU A 119 13.99 7.49 -0.80
CA LEU A 119 14.26 7.75 -2.21
C LEU A 119 15.54 8.60 -2.47
N PRO A 120 15.82 9.67 -1.70
CA PRO A 120 17.08 10.40 -1.82
C PRO A 120 18.31 9.53 -1.49
N GLU A 121 18.19 8.63 -0.51
CA GLU A 121 19.27 7.73 -0.09
C GLU A 121 19.61 6.71 -1.20
N ILE A 122 18.58 6.13 -1.84
CA ILE A 122 18.73 5.20 -2.97
C ILE A 122 19.36 5.90 -4.20
N ARG A 123 18.96 7.14 -4.48
CA ARG A 123 19.48 7.88 -5.64
C ARG A 123 20.91 8.37 -5.45
N SER A 124 21.36 8.54 -4.21
CA SER A 124 22.73 8.99 -3.90
C SER A 124 23.76 7.86 -3.92
N THR A 125 23.31 6.60 -3.95
CA THR A 125 24.15 5.39 -3.97
C THR A 125 24.31 4.77 -5.36
N LYS A 126 23.68 5.35 -6.38
CA LYS A 126 23.86 5.03 -7.81
C LYS A 126 24.72 6.09 -8.47
#